data_AF-A0A0K2SJL6-F1
#
_entry.id   AF-A0A0K2SJL6-F1
#
_cell.length_a   1.000
_cell.length_b   1.000
_cell.length_c   1.000
_cell.angle_alpha   90.00
_cell.angle_beta   90.00
_cell.angle_gamma   90.00
#
_symmetry.space_group_name_H-M   'P 1'
#
loop_
_entity.id
_entity.type
_entity.pdbx_description
1 polymer ?
#
loop_
_entity_poly.entity_id
_entity_poly.type
_entity_poly.pdbx_seq_one_letter_code
_entity_poly.pdbx_strand_id
1 'polypeptide(L)'
;MEQEDWEEPVAGDFVVIEALEDGVTIFGLTRGKETRFHHSEKLDTGEVMIAQFTRHTSAMKIRGRARILTAHGTVESGPHRETRR
;
A
#
# COMPACT_ATOMS: atom_id res chain seq x y z
N MET A 1 22.29 -26.88 -18.07
CA MET A 1 22.60 -25.82 -17.11
C MET A 1 21.35 -24.98 -17.01
N GLU A 2 20.58 -25.20 -15.95
CA GLU A 2 19.41 -24.39 -15.64
C GLU A 2 19.91 -22.96 -15.42
N GLN A 3 19.44 -22.02 -16.22
CA GLN A 3 19.70 -20.60 -15.98
C GLN A 3 18.98 -20.28 -14.68
N GLU A 4 19.73 -20.09 -13.60
CA GLU A 4 19.23 -19.48 -12.38
C GLU A 4 18.79 -18.06 -12.75
N ASP A 5 17.48 -17.92 -12.94
CA ASP A 5 16.81 -16.65 -13.23
C ASP A 5 16.91 -15.81 -11.96
N TRP A 6 18.03 -15.10 -11.81
CA TRP A 6 18.16 -14.02 -10.84
C TRP A 6 17.20 -12.92 -11.31
N GLU A 7 15.92 -13.02 -10.94
CA GLU A 7 14.98 -11.94 -11.18
C GLU A 7 15.60 -10.67 -10.58
N GLU A 8 15.92 -9.70 -11.44
CA GLU A 8 16.47 -8.42 -11.00
C GLU A 8 15.63 -7.89 -9.84
N PRO A 9 16.25 -7.52 -8.70
CA PRO A 9 15.49 -6.98 -7.60
C PRO A 9 14.76 -5.75 -8.11
N VAL A 10 13.43 -5.81 -8.07
CA VAL A 10 12.60 -4.66 -8.45
C VAL A 10 12.92 -3.56 -7.44
N ALA A 11 13.71 -2.57 -7.83
CA ALA A 11 13.98 -1.37 -7.03
C ALA A 11 12.86 -0.36 -7.28
N GLY A 12 11.63 -0.72 -6.90
CA GLY A 12 10.47 0.16 -7.04
C GLY A 12 10.37 1.14 -5.88
N ASP A 13 9.71 2.28 -6.11
CA ASP A 13 9.31 3.17 -5.02
C ASP A 13 8.46 2.42 -3.98
N PHE A 14 8.44 2.92 -2.76
CA PHE A 14 7.65 2.35 -1.67
C PHE A 14 6.77 3.42 -1.01
N VAL A 15 5.78 2.93 -0.27
CA VAL A 15 4.94 3.74 0.61
C VAL A 15 5.01 3.18 2.03
N VAL A 16 4.91 4.06 3.02
CA VAL A 16 4.75 3.68 4.43
C VAL A 16 3.33 4.01 4.84
N ILE A 17 2.63 3.06 5.45
CA ILE A 17 1.23 3.17 5.83
C ILE A 17 1.12 2.86 7.31
N GLU A 18 0.68 3.82 8.11
CA GLU A 18 0.37 3.70 9.55
C GLU A 18 -1.14 3.71 9.73
N ALA A 19 -1.69 2.67 10.37
CA ALA A 19 -3.13 2.60 10.65
C ALA A 19 -3.50 3.50 11.84
N LEU A 20 -4.46 4.42 11.63
CA LEU A 20 -5.00 5.32 12.64
C LEU A 20 -6.35 4.85 13.21
N GLU A 21 -6.82 3.68 12.77
CA GLU A 21 -7.96 2.95 13.31
C GLU A 21 -7.85 1.46 12.98
N ASP A 22 -8.62 0.62 13.68
CA ASP A 22 -8.63 -0.83 13.44
C ASP A 22 -9.26 -1.17 12.08
N GLY A 23 -8.70 -2.14 11.40
CA GLY A 23 -9.21 -2.62 10.12
C GLY A 23 -8.93 -1.74 8.91
N VAL A 24 -7.89 -0.91 8.97
CA VAL A 24 -7.31 -0.33 7.75
C VAL A 24 -6.94 -1.46 6.79
N THR A 25 -7.39 -1.37 5.55
CA THR A 25 -7.15 -2.41 4.54
C THR A 25 -6.37 -1.84 3.36
N ILE A 26 -5.31 -2.52 2.98
CA ILE A 26 -4.40 -2.15 1.89
C ILE A 26 -4.60 -3.17 0.77
N PHE A 27 -5.09 -2.72 -0.38
CA PHE A 27 -5.28 -3.56 -1.56
C PHE A 27 -4.15 -3.35 -2.56
N GLY A 28 -3.46 -4.43 -2.93
CA GLY A 28 -2.53 -4.44 -4.07
C GLY A 28 -3.30 -4.63 -5.38
N LEU A 29 -3.05 -3.79 -6.37
CA LEU A 29 -3.63 -3.88 -7.71
C LEU A 29 -2.61 -4.38 -8.73
N THR A 30 -3.08 -5.26 -9.61
CA THR A 30 -2.24 -5.93 -10.61
C THR A 30 -1.60 -4.96 -11.58
N ARG A 31 -0.31 -5.18 -11.87
CA ARG A 31 0.37 -4.59 -13.02
C ARG A 31 -0.02 -5.33 -14.30
N GLY A 32 -0.33 -4.58 -15.37
CA GLY A 32 -0.59 -5.14 -16.70
C GLY A 32 -1.91 -4.67 -17.31
N LYS A 33 -2.44 -5.48 -18.24
CA LYS A 33 -3.65 -5.17 -19.03
C LYS A 33 -4.92 -5.07 -18.19
N GLU A 34 -5.01 -5.86 -17.12
CA GLU A 34 -6.13 -5.84 -16.18
C GLU A 34 -5.73 -5.12 -14.89
N THR A 35 -6.66 -4.35 -14.31
CA THR A 35 -6.51 -3.72 -13.00
C THR A 35 -7.49 -4.37 -12.03
N ARG A 36 -7.02 -5.31 -11.22
CA ARG A 36 -7.82 -6.04 -10.23
C ARG A 36 -7.08 -6.18 -8.90
N PHE A 37 -7.83 -6.35 -7.81
CA PHE A 37 -7.24 -6.67 -6.51
C PHE A 37 -6.63 -8.07 -6.55
N HIS A 38 -5.39 -8.22 -6.07
CA HIS A 38 -4.72 -9.53 -6.00
C HIS A 38 -4.20 -9.87 -4.60
N HIS A 39 -4.07 -8.88 -3.72
CA HIS A 39 -3.74 -9.06 -2.31
C HIS A 39 -4.50 -8.04 -1.47
N SER A 40 -4.81 -8.39 -0.22
CA SER A 40 -5.30 -7.47 0.78
C SER A 40 -4.57 -7.71 2.09
N GLU A 41 -4.00 -6.66 2.66
CA GLU A 41 -3.44 -6.67 4.00
C GLU A 41 -4.34 -5.87 4.93
N LYS A 42 -4.58 -6.37 6.15
CA LYS A 42 -5.38 -5.68 7.17
C LYS A 42 -4.45 -5.25 8.29
N LEU A 43 -4.53 -3.98 8.66
CA LEU A 43 -3.81 -3.38 9.79
C LEU A 43 -4.79 -2.96 10.88
N ASP A 44 -4.44 -3.25 12.12
CA ASP A 44 -5.10 -2.70 13.31
C ASP A 44 -4.37 -1.42 13.79
N THR A 45 -4.99 -0.65 14.70
CA THR A 45 -4.50 0.69 15.07
C THR A 45 -3.05 0.64 15.58
N GLY A 46 -2.20 1.51 15.01
CA GLY A 46 -0.78 1.62 15.36
C GLY A 46 0.12 0.65 14.59
N GLU A 47 -0.42 -0.29 13.83
CA GLU A 47 0.38 -1.12 12.94
C GLU A 47 0.88 -0.33 11.73
N VAL A 48 2.07 -0.70 11.26
CA VAL A 48 2.76 -0.02 10.15
C VAL A 48 3.15 -1.04 9.09
N MET A 49 2.84 -0.74 7.83
CA MET A 49 3.32 -1.49 6.67
C MET A 49 4.22 -0.61 5.80
N ILE A 50 5.36 -1.16 5.37
CA ILE A 50 6.21 -0.58 4.33
C ILE A 50 6.04 -1.45 3.09
N ALA A 51 5.41 -0.91 2.05
CA ALA A 51 5.02 -1.66 0.86
C ALA A 51 5.65 -1.07 -0.39
N GLN A 52 6.38 -1.92 -1.12
CA GLN A 52 7.03 -1.54 -2.37
C GLN A 52 6.11 -1.74 -3.58
N PHE A 53 6.25 -0.91 -4.61
CA PHE A 53 5.77 -1.27 -5.95
C PHE A 53 6.64 -2.39 -6.52
N THR A 54 5.99 -3.39 -7.13
CA THR A 54 6.66 -4.61 -7.58
C THR A 54 6.30 -4.94 -9.03
N ARG A 55 6.82 -6.08 -9.54
CA ARG A 55 6.38 -6.66 -10.80
C ARG A 55 4.88 -6.98 -10.82
N HIS A 56 4.31 -7.34 -9.67
CA HIS A 56 2.89 -7.71 -9.56
C HIS A 56 2.00 -6.53 -9.16
N THR A 57 2.53 -5.59 -8.37
CA THR A 57 1.75 -4.48 -7.81
C THR A 57 2.16 -3.16 -8.45
N SER A 58 1.24 -2.59 -9.24
CA SER A 58 1.42 -1.27 -9.90
C SER A 58 0.71 -0.14 -9.19
N ALA A 59 -0.31 -0.44 -8.39
CA ALA A 59 -1.08 0.52 -7.65
C ALA A 59 -1.51 -0.09 -6.30
N MET A 60 -1.75 0.78 -5.32
CA MET A 60 -2.26 0.40 -4.01
C MET A 60 -3.48 1.26 -3.67
N LYS A 61 -4.50 0.62 -3.08
CA LYS A 61 -5.69 1.31 -2.55
C LYS A 61 -5.76 1.10 -1.05
N ILE A 62 -5.73 2.19 -0.28
CA ILE A 62 -5.85 2.16 1.18
C ILE A 62 -7.29 2.55 1.57
N ARG A 63 -7.93 1.75 2.42
CA ARG A 63 -9.27 2.00 2.97
C ARG A 63 -9.20 2.02 4.50
N GLY A 64 -9.90 2.97 5.13
CA GLY A 64 -9.84 3.24 6.57
C GLY A 64 -8.99 4.48 6.87
N ARG A 65 -8.99 4.94 8.12
CA ARG A 65 -8.13 6.05 8.55
C ARG A 65 -6.68 5.60 8.69
N ALA A 66 -5.81 6.15 7.86
CA ALA A 66 -4.38 5.87 7.87
C ALA A 66 -3.58 7.11 7.51
N ARG A 67 -2.34 7.17 8.00
CA ARG A 67 -1.32 8.13 7.54
C ARG A 67 -0.40 7.42 6.57
N ILE A 68 -0.18 8.03 5.40
CA ILE A 68 0.57 7.43 4.31
C ILE A 68 1.72 8.37 3.93
N LEU A 69 2.95 7.88 4.00
CA LEU A 69 4.14 8.58 3.54
C LEU A 69 4.59 8.00 2.20
N THR A 70 4.88 8.89 1.26
CA THR A 70 5.44 8.58 -0.07
C THR A 70 6.63 9.49 -0.35
N ALA A 71 7.32 9.28 -1.46
CA ALA A 71 8.36 10.21 -1.94
C ALA A 71 7.85 11.66 -2.15
N HIS A 72 6.53 11.84 -2.29
CA HIS A 72 5.90 13.14 -2.54
C HIS A 72 5.35 13.81 -1.27
N GLY A 73 5.60 13.23 -0.10
CA GLY A 73 5.11 13.71 1.19
C GLY A 73 4.01 12.84 1.79
N THR A 74 3.27 13.42 2.74
CA THR A 74 2.29 12.71 3.56
C THR A 74 0.86 13.00 3.12
N VAL A 75 0.01 11.97 3.12
CA VAL A 75 -1.43 12.06 2.91
C VAL A 75 -2.17 11.23 3.96
N GLU A 76 -3.37 11.66 4.35
CA GLU A 76 -4.24 10.89 5.24
C GLU A 76 -5.46 10.36 4.47
N SER A 77 -5.87 9.13 4.79
CA SER A 77 -7.08 8.49 4.23
C SER A 77 -8.21 8.43 5.25
N GLY A 78 -9.41 8.08 4.78
CA GLY A 78 -10.59 7.91 5.63
C GLY A 78 -11.34 9.23 5.91
N PRO A 79 -12.44 9.16 6.67
CA PRO A 79 -13.21 10.35 6.99
C PRO A 79 -12.39 11.30 7.86
N HIS A 80 -12.17 12.52 7.38
CA HIS A 80 -11.72 13.61 8.23
C HIS A 80 -12.80 13.81 9.30
N ARG A 81 -12.44 13.70 10.59
CA ARG A 81 -13.36 14.10 11.64
C ARG A 81 -13.64 15.58 11.43
N GLU A 82 -14.81 15.92 10.90
CA GLU A 82 -15.30 17.28 10.95
C GLU A 82 -15.22 17.70 12.41
N THR A 83 -14.43 18.73 12.66
CA THR A 83 -14.38 19.36 13.97
C THR A 83 -15.79 19.91 14.18
N ARG A 84 -16.62 19.22 14.96
CA ARG A 84 -17.88 19.78 15.46
C ARG A 84 -17.50 21.07 16.18
N ARG A 85 -17.68 22.20 15.50
CA ARG A 85 -17.72 23.52 16.11
C ARG A 85 -19.08 23.69 16.77
#